data_AF-A0A8X6WG35-F1
#
_entry.id   AF-A0A8X6WG35-F1
#
_cell.length_a   1.000
_cell.length_b   1.000
_cell.length_c   1.000
_cell.angle_alpha   90.00
_cell.angle_beta   90.00
_cell.angle_gamma   90.00
#
_symmetry.space_group_name_H-M   'P 1'
#
loop_
_entity.id
_entity.type
_entity.pdbx_description
1 polymer ?
#
loop_
_entity_poly.entity_id
_entity_poly.type
_entity_poly.pdbx_seq_one_letter_code
_entity_poly.pdbx_strand_id
1 'polypeptide(L)'
;MCSNCDENKTVVNTSLMSVPTSHDVNLRITQAFSHIGKGYSAVEKFCMVMNIDPFSSTTYGKCARRLDNAYTLGSENIFAEIHREIKNAYENGAEIADLSVSFDGTWLTRGHTHLSV
;
A
#
# COMPACT_ATOMS: atom_id res chain seq x y z
N MET A 1 41.39 -12.13 14.85
CA MET A 1 40.80 -12.94 13.77
C MET A 1 39.87 -13.94 14.44
N CYS A 2 38.56 -13.84 14.22
CA CYS A 2 37.61 -14.80 14.77
C CYS A 2 37.55 -16.01 13.84
N SER A 3 37.92 -17.19 14.34
CA SER A 3 38.03 -18.43 13.54
C SER A 3 36.75 -19.29 13.57
N ASN A 4 35.61 -18.73 13.98
CA ASN A 4 34.35 -19.49 14.13
C ASN A 4 33.12 -18.62 13.82
N CYS A 5 33.17 -17.84 12.74
CA CYS A 5 31.95 -17.33 12.14
C CYS A 5 31.33 -18.48 11.34
N ASP A 6 30.52 -19.32 11.99
CA ASP A 6 29.56 -20.16 11.28
C ASP A 6 28.70 -19.22 10.44
N GLU A 7 28.89 -19.28 9.12
CA GLU A 7 28.00 -18.68 8.16
C GLU A 7 26.64 -19.36 8.34
N ASN A 8 25.81 -18.81 9.23
CA ASN A 8 24.38 -18.96 9.12
C ASN A 8 24.04 -18.43 7.73
N LYS A 9 23.97 -19.36 6.76
CA LYS A 9 23.49 -19.11 5.42
C LYS A 9 22.09 -18.56 5.61
N THR A 10 21.99 -17.23 5.55
CA THR A 10 20.71 -16.55 5.47
C THR A 10 20.01 -17.21 4.29
N VAL A 11 18.92 -17.92 4.58
CA VAL A 11 18.09 -18.49 3.52
C VAL A 11 17.47 -17.29 2.82
N VAL A 12 18.14 -16.84 1.77
CA VAL A 12 17.57 -15.87 0.84
C VAL A 12 16.50 -16.67 0.11
N ASN A 13 15.23 -16.43 0.45
CA ASN A 13 14.12 -16.85 -0.39
C ASN A 13 14.14 -16.02 -1.69
N THR A 14 15.20 -16.14 -2.49
CA THR A 14 15.19 -15.73 -3.88
C THR A 14 14.73 -16.93 -4.69
N SER A 15 13.43 -17.21 -4.61
CA SER A 15 12.76 -17.96 -5.66
C SER A 15 12.89 -17.15 -6.95
N LEU A 16 13.95 -17.39 -7.71
CA LEU A 16 14.18 -16.95 -9.09
C LEU A 16 13.44 -15.63 -9.45
N MET A 17 13.67 -14.55 -8.71
CA MET A 17 13.02 -13.28 -9.02
C MET A 17 13.65 -12.77 -10.31
N SER A 18 12.87 -12.74 -11.39
CA SER A 18 13.14 -11.84 -12.51
C SER A 18 13.57 -10.50 -11.93
N VAL A 19 14.73 -9.97 -12.34
CA VAL A 19 15.22 -8.66 -11.89
C VAL A 19 14.04 -7.69 -11.97
N PRO A 20 13.57 -7.13 -10.85
CA PRO A 20 12.40 -6.28 -10.86
C PRO A 20 12.67 -5.13 -11.81
N THR A 21 11.71 -4.86 -12.69
CA THR A 21 11.88 -3.77 -13.65
C THR A 21 11.98 -2.46 -12.87
N SER A 22 12.62 -1.43 -13.45
CA SER A 22 12.65 -0.10 -12.83
C SER A 22 11.24 0.42 -12.51
N HIS A 23 10.26 0.02 -13.33
CA HIS A 23 8.84 0.28 -13.08
C HIS A 23 8.34 -0.35 -11.77
N ASP A 24 8.69 -1.62 -11.49
CA ASP A 24 8.23 -2.32 -10.28
C ASP A 24 8.85 -1.74 -9.01
N VAL A 25 10.11 -1.33 -9.08
CA VAL A 25 10.80 -0.64 -7.97
C VAL A 25 10.11 0.70 -7.66
N ASN A 26 9.84 1.50 -8.68
CA ASN A 26 9.17 2.80 -8.52
C ASN A 26 7.75 2.62 -7.95
N LEU A 27 7.01 1.60 -8.39
CA LEU A 27 5.69 1.28 -7.87
C LEU A 27 5.74 0.91 -6.38
N ARG A 28 6.69 0.06 -5.98
CA ARG A 28 6.87 -0.35 -4.58
C ARG A 28 7.30 0.81 -3.68
N ILE A 29 8.20 1.67 -4.14
CA ILE A 29 8.59 2.88 -3.40
C ILE A 29 7.37 3.79 -3.23
N THR A 30 6.63 4.04 -4.31
CA THR A 30 5.41 4.86 -4.24
C THR A 30 4.40 4.27 -3.25
N GLN A 31 4.17 2.96 -3.30
CA GLN A 31 3.27 2.26 -2.38
C GLN A 31 3.73 2.39 -0.91
N ALA A 32 5.01 2.17 -0.63
CA ALA A 32 5.57 2.26 0.71
C ALA A 32 5.40 3.68 1.29
N PHE A 33 5.72 4.72 0.51
CA PHE A 33 5.58 6.11 0.95
C PHE A 33 4.12 6.53 1.10
N SER A 34 3.22 6.05 0.23
CA SER A 34 1.77 6.24 0.39
C SER A 34 1.25 5.62 1.69
N HIS A 35 1.67 4.41 2.07
CA HIS A 35 1.22 3.75 3.30
C HIS A 35 1.66 4.48 4.59
N ILE A 36 2.80 5.17 4.56
CA ILE A 36 3.26 5.99 5.69
C ILE A 36 2.72 7.45 5.63
N GLY A 37 1.82 7.75 4.69
CA GLY A 37 1.22 9.07 4.53
C GLY A 37 2.21 10.13 4.04
N LYS A 38 3.19 9.76 3.21
CA LYS A 38 4.21 10.67 2.69
C LYS A 38 4.18 10.71 1.16
N GLY A 39 4.32 11.93 0.62
CA GLY A 39 4.36 12.17 -0.82
C GLY A 39 5.78 12.12 -1.41
N TYR A 40 5.88 12.49 -2.69
CA TYR A 40 7.12 12.49 -3.47
C TYR A 40 8.30 13.22 -2.80
N SER A 41 8.07 14.35 -2.12
CA SER A 41 9.16 15.07 -1.42
C SER A 41 9.85 14.25 -0.33
N ALA A 42 9.18 13.24 0.24
CA ALA A 42 9.82 12.33 1.19
C ALA A 42 10.65 11.25 0.48
N VAL A 43 10.22 10.83 -0.72
CA VAL A 43 11.01 9.95 -1.60
C VAL A 43 12.31 10.63 -1.99
N GLU A 44 12.27 11.90 -2.38
CA GLU A 44 13.48 12.67 -2.73
C GLU A 44 14.48 12.73 -1.56
N LYS A 45 13.99 13.01 -0.35
CA LYS A 45 14.83 13.03 0.87
C LYS A 45 15.42 11.65 1.18
N PHE A 46 14.63 10.60 1.02
CA PHE A 46 15.09 9.22 1.21
C PHE A 46 16.19 8.86 0.20
N CYS A 47 15.96 9.15 -1.08
CA CYS A 47 16.94 8.96 -2.15
C CYS A 47 18.25 9.71 -1.86
N MET A 48 18.18 10.97 -1.42
CA MET A 48 19.34 11.76 -1.01
C MET A 48 20.14 11.11 0.13
N VAL A 49 19.47 10.64 1.18
CA VAL A 49 20.12 9.95 2.32
C VAL A 49 20.76 8.63 1.89
N MET A 50 20.11 7.91 0.98
CA MET A 50 20.58 6.62 0.49
C MET A 50 21.62 6.74 -0.64
N ASN A 51 21.94 7.96 -1.08
CA ASN A 51 22.79 8.22 -2.25
C ASN A 51 22.29 7.50 -3.52
N ILE A 52 20.98 7.59 -3.77
CA ILE A 52 20.27 7.04 -4.93
C ILE A 52 19.61 8.19 -5.69
N ASP A 53 19.61 8.14 -7.02
CA ASP A 53 18.88 9.11 -7.83
C ASP A 53 17.36 8.86 -7.75
N PRO A 54 16.55 9.87 -7.37
CA PRO A 54 15.10 9.72 -7.39
C PRO A 54 14.55 9.68 -8.82
N PHE A 55 13.52 8.86 -9.04
CA PHE A 55 12.73 8.92 -10.27
C PHE A 55 11.86 10.18 -10.29
N SER A 56 11.45 10.64 -11.48
CA SER A 56 10.70 11.90 -11.60
C SER A 56 9.37 11.94 -10.84
N SER A 57 8.94 13.14 -10.44
CA SER A 57 7.60 13.39 -9.86
C SER A 57 6.47 12.95 -10.79
N THR A 58 6.66 13.06 -12.11
CA THR A 58 5.72 12.56 -13.11
C THR A 58 5.57 11.04 -13.03
N THR A 59 6.69 10.32 -12.88
CA THR A 59 6.68 8.86 -12.69
C THR A 59 5.98 8.50 -11.38
N TYR A 60 6.25 9.24 -10.30
CA TYR A 60 5.53 9.08 -9.04
C TYR A 60 4.01 9.24 -9.21
N GLY A 61 3.56 10.30 -9.88
CA GLY A 61 2.13 10.52 -10.14
C GLY A 61 1.48 9.39 -10.94
N LYS A 62 2.20 8.80 -11.92
CA LYS A 62 1.72 7.63 -12.66
C LYS A 62 1.61 6.39 -11.77
N CYS A 63 2.61 6.12 -10.92
CA CYS A 63 2.57 5.02 -9.97
C CYS A 63 1.45 5.19 -8.94
N ALA A 64 1.29 6.39 -8.39
CA ALA A 64 0.26 6.70 -7.41
C ALA A 64 -1.15 6.49 -7.99
N ARG A 65 -1.41 7.01 -9.20
CA ARG A 65 -2.69 6.77 -9.89
C ARG A 65 -2.93 5.29 -10.20
N ARG A 66 -1.88 4.55 -10.58
CA ARG A 66 -2.01 3.11 -10.82
C ARG A 66 -2.41 2.35 -9.55
N LEU A 67 -1.82 2.71 -8.41
CA LEU A 67 -2.18 2.14 -7.11
C LEU A 67 -3.61 2.50 -6.72
N ASP A 68 -3.99 3.76 -6.84
CA ASP A 68 -5.34 4.26 -6.54
C ASP A 68 -6.42 3.54 -7.35
N ASN A 69 -6.20 3.39 -8.66
CA ASN A 69 -7.09 2.63 -9.53
C ASN A 69 -7.19 1.15 -9.10
N ALA A 70 -6.06 0.53 -8.72
CA ALA A 70 -6.05 -0.87 -8.29
C ALA A 70 -6.79 -1.06 -6.96
N TYR A 71 -6.62 -0.15 -6.01
CA TYR A 71 -7.33 -0.19 -4.73
C TYR A 71 -8.82 0.07 -4.90
N THR A 72 -9.19 1.06 -5.72
CA THR A 72 -10.60 1.35 -6.03
C THR A 72 -11.27 0.13 -6.65
N LEU A 73 -10.70 -0.43 -7.73
CA LEU A 73 -11.25 -1.61 -8.39
C LEU A 73 -11.30 -2.83 -7.45
N GLY A 74 -10.27 -3.03 -6.63
CA GLY A 74 -10.25 -4.09 -5.63
C GLY A 74 -11.39 -3.95 -4.62
N SER A 75 -11.62 -2.73 -4.13
CA SER A 75 -12.70 -2.45 -3.20
C SER A 75 -14.08 -2.65 -3.84
N GLU A 76 -14.29 -2.19 -5.07
CA GLU A 76 -15.54 -2.38 -5.82
C GLU A 76 -15.86 -3.86 -6.02
N ASN A 77 -14.86 -4.68 -6.36
CA ASN A 77 -15.05 -6.12 -6.51
C ASN A 77 -15.45 -6.80 -5.20
N ILE A 78 -14.80 -6.43 -4.08
CA ILE A 78 -15.14 -6.95 -2.75
C ILE A 78 -16.58 -6.56 -2.39
N PHE A 79 -16.96 -5.30 -2.60
CA PHE A 79 -18.33 -4.85 -2.34
C PHE A 79 -19.35 -5.55 -3.23
N ALA A 80 -19.05 -5.76 -4.50
CA ALA A 80 -19.91 -6.49 -5.42
C ALA A 80 -20.13 -7.95 -4.96
N GLU A 81 -19.07 -8.62 -4.49
CA GLU A 81 -19.15 -9.97 -3.95
C GLU A 81 -19.98 -10.03 -2.67
N ILE A 82 -19.74 -9.12 -1.73
CA ILE A 82 -20.51 -9.00 -0.48
C ILE A 82 -22.00 -8.76 -0.79
N HIS A 83 -22.32 -7.83 -1.69
CA HIS A 83 -23.70 -7.57 -2.09
C HIS A 83 -24.37 -8.80 -2.71
N ARG A 84 -23.64 -9.55 -3.54
CA ARG A 84 -24.14 -10.80 -4.15
C ARG A 84 -24.48 -11.84 -3.08
N GLU A 85 -23.59 -12.05 -2.11
CA GLU A 85 -23.81 -13.02 -1.03
C GLU A 85 -24.96 -12.60 -0.10
N ILE A 86 -25.06 -11.31 0.25
CA ILE A 86 -26.18 -10.78 1.03
C ILE A 86 -27.51 -11.00 0.30
N LYS A 87 -27.56 -10.67 -1.00
CA LYS A 87 -28.77 -10.88 -1.81
C LYS A 87 -29.19 -12.35 -1.84
N ASN A 88 -28.24 -13.25 -2.05
CA ASN A 88 -28.49 -14.70 -2.06
C ASN A 88 -29.02 -15.19 -0.69
N ALA A 89 -28.46 -14.69 0.41
CA ALA A 89 -28.94 -15.04 1.74
C ALA A 89 -30.38 -14.56 2.00
N TYR A 90 -30.76 -13.36 1.52
CA TYR A 90 -32.15 -12.87 1.60
C TYR A 90 -33.11 -13.74 0.79
N GLU A 91 -32.73 -14.11 -0.44
CA GLU A 91 -33.55 -14.95 -1.32
C GLU A 91 -33.78 -16.36 -0.74
N ASN A 92 -32.84 -16.88 0.04
CA ASN A 92 -32.95 -18.18 0.73
C ASN A 92 -33.59 -18.10 2.12
N GLY A 93 -34.17 -16.95 2.51
CA GLY A 93 -34.93 -16.80 3.74
C GLY A 93 -34.07 -16.73 5.01
N ALA A 94 -32.79 -16.37 4.90
CA ALA A 94 -31.97 -16.10 6.08
C ALA A 94 -32.46 -14.83 6.79
N GLU A 95 -32.55 -14.88 8.12
CA GLU A 95 -32.75 -13.68 8.94
C GLU A 95 -31.40 -12.94 9.03
N ILE A 96 -31.20 -11.98 8.13
CA ILE A 96 -29.97 -11.19 8.06
C ILE A 96 -30.14 -9.95 8.96
N ALA A 97 -29.28 -9.81 9.96
CA ALA A 97 -29.20 -8.61 10.78
C ALA A 97 -28.77 -7.41 9.93
N ASP A 98 -29.37 -6.25 10.16
CA ASP A 98 -29.07 -5.00 9.44
C ASP A 98 -27.60 -4.62 9.68
N LEU A 99 -26.75 -4.85 8.67
CA LEU A 99 -25.31 -4.61 8.74
C LEU A 99 -25.04 -3.14 8.39
N SER A 100 -24.89 -2.31 9.42
CA SER A 100 -24.39 -0.95 9.25
C SER A 100 -22.86 -0.94 9.30
N VAL A 101 -22.22 -0.33 8.30
CA VAL A 101 -20.77 -0.11 8.27
C VAL A 101 -20.50 1.33 8.68
N SER A 102 -19.94 1.54 9.86
CA SER A 102 -19.44 2.84 10.30
C SER A 102 -17.93 2.93 10.11
N PHE A 103 -17.46 3.91 9.33
CA PHE A 103 -16.02 4.17 9.18
C PHE A 103 -15.59 5.32 10.10
N ASP A 104 -14.65 5.07 11.00
CA ASP A 104 -14.05 6.11 11.84
C ASP A 104 -12.96 6.86 11.04
N GLY A 105 -13.31 8.05 10.54
CA GLY A 105 -12.41 8.93 9.80
C GLY A 105 -11.35 9.65 10.65
N THR A 106 -11.31 9.41 11.97
CA THR A 106 -10.43 10.13 12.90
C THR A 106 -8.93 9.89 12.63
N TRP A 107 -8.55 8.88 11.85
CA TRP A 107 -7.15 8.63 11.52
C TRP A 107 -6.53 9.72 10.63
N LEU A 108 -7.31 10.32 9.71
CA LEU A 108 -6.81 11.38 8.81
C LEU A 108 -6.51 12.70 9.52
N THR A 109 -7.06 12.93 10.72
CA THR A 109 -6.92 14.19 11.45
C THR A 109 -5.86 14.15 12.56
N ARG A 110 -5.28 12.97 12.87
CA ARG A 110 -4.21 12.85 13.87
C ARG A 110 -2.91 13.46 13.35
N GLY A 111 -2.62 14.69 13.79
CA GLY A 111 -1.43 15.45 13.41
C GLY A 111 -1.73 16.81 12.75
N HIS A 112 -3.00 17.08 12.42
CA HIS A 112 -3.47 18.42 12.03
C HIS A 112 -4.04 19.15 13.26
N THR A 113 -3.23 19.31 14.30
CA THR A 113 -3.53 20.34 15.32
C THR A 113 -3.46 21.69 14.62
N HIS A 114 -4.59 22.36 14.55
CA HIS A 114 -4.74 23.68 13.97
C HIS A 114 -3.62 24.61 14.48
N LEU A 115 -2.91 25.27 13.56
CA LEU A 115 -2.27 26.55 13.85
C LEU A 115 -3.41 27.56 13.94
N SER A 116 -3.96 27.71 15.13
CA SER A 116 -4.88 28.78 15.47
C SER A 116 -4.10 29.89 16.16
N VAL A 117 -3.82 30.93 15.38
CA VAL A 117 -3.42 32.31 15.74
C VAL A 117 -2.06 32.50 16.40
#